data_AF-A0A2V7S2I8-F1
#
_entry.id   AF-A0A2V7S2I8-F1
#
_cell.length_a   1.000
_cell.length_b   1.000
_cell.length_c   1.000
_cell.angle_alpha   90.00
_cell.angle_beta   90.00
_cell.angle_gamma   90.00
#
_symmetry.space_group_name_H-M   'P 1'
#
loop_
_entity.id
_entity.type
_entity.pdbx_description
1 polymer ?
#
loop_
_entity_poly.entity_id
_entity_poly.type
_entity_poly.pdbx_seq_one_letter_code
_entity_poly.pdbx_strand_id
1 'polypeptide(L)'
;MAKKRSEARKASISTPFQQARDELFSHILRCGVLEASPEHQKEWFDDTMMYLADRYEGLSAEQLVELRVLGERYCRPVVARNATVGVNA
;
A
#
# COMPACT_ATOMS: atom_id res chain seq x y z
N MET A 1 -22.54 21.78 26.93
CA MET A 1 -22.69 20.92 25.74
C MET A 1 -21.47 20.01 25.62
N ALA A 2 -21.56 18.78 26.17
CA ALA A 2 -20.46 17.82 26.10
C ALA A 2 -20.44 17.20 24.69
N LYS A 3 -19.39 17.48 23.90
CA LYS A 3 -19.15 16.74 22.66
C LYS A 3 -18.75 15.33 23.05
N LYS A 4 -19.72 14.40 22.96
CA LYS A 4 -19.53 12.96 23.14
C LYS A 4 -18.43 12.55 22.16
N ARG A 5 -17.20 12.38 22.65
CA ARG A 5 -16.10 11.79 21.88
C ARG A 5 -16.65 10.46 21.39
N SER A 6 -16.82 10.38 20.07
CA SER A 6 -17.21 9.17 19.38
C SER A 6 -16.36 8.05 19.93
N GLU A 7 -17.03 7.04 20.50
CA GLU A 7 -16.40 5.83 20.99
C GLU A 7 -15.32 5.43 19.99
N ALA A 8 -14.10 5.32 20.49
CA ALA A 8 -12.96 4.79 19.75
C ALA A 8 -13.50 3.67 18.87
N ARG A 9 -13.53 3.90 17.54
CA ARG A 9 -13.92 2.88 16.57
C ARG A 9 -13.14 1.66 17.03
N LYS A 10 -13.84 0.63 17.51
CA LYS A 10 -13.21 -0.60 17.98
C LYS A 10 -12.19 -0.93 16.91
N ALA A 11 -10.90 -0.76 17.24
CA ALA A 11 -9.84 -1.08 16.32
C ALA A 11 -9.95 -2.59 16.20
N SER A 12 -10.70 -3.04 15.20
CA SER A 12 -10.70 -4.42 14.74
C SER A 12 -9.24 -4.76 14.66
N ILE A 13 -8.77 -5.69 15.49
CA ILE A 13 -7.38 -6.12 15.50
C ILE A 13 -7.07 -6.51 14.05
N SER A 14 -6.31 -5.65 13.37
CA SER A 14 -6.02 -5.79 11.97
C SER A 14 -5.20 -7.07 11.83
N THR A 15 -5.61 -7.97 10.95
CA THR A 15 -4.85 -9.22 10.72
C THR A 15 -3.42 -8.88 10.31
N PRO A 16 -2.44 -9.77 10.55
CA PRO A 16 -1.05 -9.53 10.14
C PRO A 16 -0.93 -9.14 8.65
N PHE A 17 -1.74 -9.75 7.79
CA PHE A 17 -1.82 -9.39 6.37
C PHE A 17 -2.30 -7.96 6.13
N GLN A 18 -3.36 -7.54 6.81
CA GLN A 18 -3.87 -6.16 6.68
C GLN A 18 -2.86 -5.15 7.20
N GLN A 19 -2.15 -5.45 8.29
CA GLN A 19 -1.07 -4.61 8.82
C GLN A 19 0.08 -4.49 7.82
N ALA A 20 0.56 -5.61 7.28
CA ALA A 20 1.63 -5.62 6.27
C ALA A 20 1.25 -4.85 5.00
N ARG A 21 0.00 -4.97 4.56
CA ARG A 21 -0.54 -4.21 3.42
C ARG A 21 -0.54 -2.70 3.70
N ASP A 22 -1.05 -2.30 4.86
CA ASP A 22 -1.14 -0.88 5.21
C ASP A 22 0.27 -0.27 5.42
N GLU A 23 1.22 -1.05 5.95
CA GLU A 23 2.64 -0.68 6.05
C GLU A 23 3.28 -0.53 4.65
N LEU A 24 3.07 -1.49 3.74
CA LEU A 24 3.54 -1.43 2.36
C LEU A 24 3.05 -0.16 1.64
N PHE A 25 1.77 0.18 1.76
CA PHE A 25 1.22 1.38 1.13
C PHE A 25 1.81 2.66 1.75
N SER A 26 2.01 2.67 3.06
CA SER A 26 2.69 3.77 3.74
C SER A 26 4.14 3.93 3.29
N HIS A 27 4.83 2.84 2.97
CA HIS A 27 6.18 2.84 2.41
C HIS A 27 6.22 3.39 0.99
N ILE A 28 5.31 2.92 0.12
CA ILE A 28 5.17 3.43 -1.26
C ILE A 28 5.01 4.95 -1.27
N LEU A 29 4.15 5.49 -0.39
CA LEU A 29 3.86 6.92 -0.33
C LEU A 29 5.02 7.74 0.27
N ARG A 30 5.67 7.25 1.33
CA ARG A 30 6.76 7.99 1.99
C ARG A 30 8.07 7.98 1.20
N CYS A 31 8.34 6.91 0.46
CA CYS A 31 9.57 6.75 -0.31
C CYS A 31 9.47 7.27 -1.75
N GLY A 32 8.30 7.77 -2.19
CA GLY A 32 8.14 8.33 -3.53
C GLY A 32 8.27 7.30 -4.66
N VAL A 33 8.01 6.02 -4.38
CA VAL A 33 8.18 4.89 -5.33
C VAL A 33 7.38 5.08 -6.62
N LEU A 34 6.29 5.85 -6.56
CA LEU A 34 5.44 6.19 -7.70
C LEU A 34 6.17 7.02 -8.79
N GLU A 35 7.24 7.72 -8.42
CA GLU A 35 8.02 8.58 -9.31
C GLU A 35 9.34 7.91 -9.77
N ALA A 36 9.66 6.74 -9.23
CA ALA A 36 10.86 5.99 -9.58
C ALA A 36 10.75 5.36 -10.98
N SER A 37 11.90 5.04 -11.59
CA SER A 37 11.92 4.24 -12.82
C SER A 37 11.43 2.80 -12.53
N PRO A 38 10.95 2.06 -13.53
CA PRO A 38 10.47 0.69 -13.34
C PRO A 38 11.52 -0.24 -12.71
N GLU A 39 12.80 -0.06 -13.03
CA GLU A 39 13.91 -0.85 -12.52
C GLU A 39 14.11 -0.60 -11.02
N HIS A 40 14.22 0.68 -10.62
CA HIS A 40 14.34 1.04 -9.21
C HIS A 40 13.09 0.68 -8.41
N GLN A 41 11.91 0.80 -9.02
CA GLN A 41 10.66 0.37 -8.39
C GLN A 41 10.69 -1.14 -8.13
N LYS A 42 11.17 -1.94 -9.08
CA LYS A 42 11.31 -3.39 -8.90
C LYS A 42 12.27 -3.72 -7.76
N GLU A 43 13.47 -3.15 -7.76
CA GLU A 43 14.49 -3.38 -6.72
C GLU A 43 13.94 -2.99 -5.34
N TRP A 44 13.33 -1.81 -5.24
CA TRP A 44 12.72 -1.33 -4.01
C TRP A 44 11.64 -2.28 -3.47
N PHE A 45 10.77 -2.79 -4.35
CA PHE A 45 9.75 -3.73 -3.92
C PHE A 45 10.35 -5.09 -3.53
N ASP A 46 11.42 -5.56 -4.19
CA ASP A 46 12.08 -6.81 -3.83
C ASP A 46 12.65 -6.72 -2.40
N ASP A 47 13.35 -5.61 -2.10
CA ASP A 47 13.87 -5.33 -0.75
C ASP A 47 12.76 -5.16 0.28
N THR A 48 11.70 -4.42 -0.07
CA THR A 48 10.58 -4.16 0.84
C THR A 48 9.79 -5.43 1.14
N MET A 49 9.61 -6.32 0.15
CA MET A 49 8.94 -7.60 0.36
C MET A 49 9.77 -8.53 1.25
N MET A 50 11.10 -8.52 1.14
CA MET A 50 11.99 -9.25 2.05
C MET A 50 11.86 -8.74 3.49
N TYR A 51 11.84 -7.42 3.68
CA TYR A 51 11.60 -6.81 4.99
C TYR A 51 10.23 -7.18 5.58
N LEU A 52 9.16 -7.17 4.76
CA LEU A 52 7.82 -7.55 5.23
C LEU A 52 7.72 -9.04 5.58
N ALA A 53 8.42 -9.91 4.84
CA ALA A 53 8.46 -11.34 5.13
C ALA A 53 9.15 -11.63 6.48
N ASP A 54 10.26 -10.94 6.77
CA ASP A 54 10.98 -11.06 8.05
C ASP A 54 10.16 -10.49 9.22
N ARG A 55 9.55 -9.32 9.02
CA ARG A 55 8.76 -8.65 10.06
C ARG A 55 7.46 -9.37 10.41
N TYR A 56 6.82 -10.01 9.43
CA TYR A 56 5.53 -10.67 9.58
C TYR A 56 5.65 -12.18 9.34
N GLU A 57 6.34 -12.88 10.23
CA GLU A 57 6.58 -14.33 10.18
C GLU A 57 5.30 -15.19 10.06
N GLY A 58 4.13 -14.62 10.39
CA GLY A 58 2.82 -15.28 10.25
C GLY A 58 2.21 -15.24 8.85
N LEU A 59 2.87 -14.61 7.87
CA LEU A 59 2.38 -14.56 6.49
C LEU A 59 2.78 -15.81 5.71
N SER A 60 1.82 -16.40 5.01
CA SER A 60 2.12 -17.46 4.05
C SER A 60 2.82 -16.90 2.81
N ALA A 61 3.50 -17.77 2.05
CA ALA A 61 4.07 -17.41 0.76
C ALA A 61 3.00 -16.84 -0.20
N GLU A 62 1.77 -17.39 -0.17
CA GLU A 62 0.64 -16.90 -0.97
C GLU A 62 0.25 -15.47 -0.59
N GLN A 63 0.22 -15.18 0.72
CA GLN A 63 -0.07 -13.83 1.23
C GLN A 63 1.02 -12.82 0.85
N LEU A 64 2.30 -13.22 0.84
CA LEU A 64 3.38 -12.36 0.37
C LEU A 64 3.27 -12.07 -1.13
N VAL A 65 2.93 -13.08 -1.94
CA VAL A 65 2.66 -12.90 -3.37
C VAL A 65 1.47 -11.94 -3.57
N GLU A 66 0.39 -12.11 -2.82
CA GLU A 66 -0.77 -11.22 -2.87
C GLU A 66 -0.40 -9.78 -2.50
N LEU A 67 0.37 -9.58 -1.42
CA LEU A 67 0.86 -8.26 -1.01
C LEU A 67 1.65 -7.58 -2.14
N ARG A 68 2.54 -8.31 -2.81
CA ARG A 68 3.31 -7.78 -3.94
C ARG A 68 2.39 -7.33 -5.08
N VAL A 69 1.42 -8.17 -5.45
CA VAL A 69 0.44 -7.84 -6.49
C VAL A 69 -0.39 -6.61 -6.12
N LEU A 70 -0.82 -6.50 -4.87
CA LEU A 70 -1.58 -5.34 -4.38
C LEU A 70 -0.74 -4.06 -4.43
N GLY A 71 0.53 -4.12 -3.99
CA GLY A 71 1.46 -2.99 -4.05
C GLY A 71 1.71 -2.52 -5.49
N GLU A 72 2.01 -3.43 -6.40
CA GLU A 72 2.23 -3.08 -7.81
C GLU A 72 0.98 -2.47 -8.46
N ARG A 73 -0.21 -2.99 -8.15
CA ARG A 73 -1.48 -2.41 -8.61
C ARG A 73 -1.73 -1.03 -8.04
N TYR A 74 -1.39 -0.81 -6.76
CA TYR A 74 -1.49 0.49 -6.12
C TYR A 74 -0.64 1.55 -6.83
N CYS A 75 0.52 1.16 -7.36
CA CYS A 75 1.37 2.05 -8.14
C CYS A 75 0.88 2.33 -9.57
N ARG A 76 -0.15 1.62 -10.06
CA ARG A 76 -0.67 1.86 -11.42
C ARG A 76 -1.54 3.12 -11.44
N PRO A 77 -1.42 3.97 -12.46
CA PRO A 77 -2.28 5.13 -12.59
C PRO A 77 -3.75 4.72 -12.75
N VAL A 78 -4.63 5.27 -11.92
CA VAL A 78 -6.09 4.99 -11.92
C VAL A 78 -6.77 5.53 -13.18
N VAL A 79 -6.14 6.47 -13.87
CA VAL A 79 -6.57 7.03 -15.15
C VAL A 79 -5.38 6.93 -16.10
N ALA A 80 -5.55 6.25 -17.23
CA ALA A 80 -4.58 6.36 -18.32
C ALA A 80 -4.35 7.85 -18.59
N ARG A 81 -3.09 8.29 -18.65
CA ARG A 81 -2.64 9.70 -18.68
C ARG A 81 -3.12 10.51 -19.91
N ASN A 82 -4.13 10.02 -20.63
CA ASN A 82 -4.73 10.56 -21.84
C ASN A 82 -6.21 10.94 -21.67
N ALA A 83 -6.82 10.76 -20.50
CA ALA A 83 -8.14 11.35 -20.25
C ALA A 83 -7.95 12.84 -19.99
N THR A 84 -8.01 13.64 -21.05
CA THR A 84 -8.27 15.08 -20.97
C THR A 84 -9.52 15.26 -20.12
N VAL A 85 -9.34 15.70 -18.88
CA VAL A 85 -10.46 16.12 -18.02
C VAL A 85 -11.04 17.34 -18.72
N GLY A 86 -12.12 17.14 -19.47
CA GLY A 86 -12.83 18.21 -20.16
C GLY A 86 -13.37 19.17 -19.12
N VAL A 87 -12.67 20.28 -18.91
CA VAL A 87 -13.25 21.47 -18.31
C VAL A 87 -14.18 22.04 -19.38
N ASN A 88 -15.49 21.83 -19.23
CA ASN A 88 -16.45 22.55 -20.05
C ASN A 88 -16.42 24.01 -19.59
N ALA A 89 -16.12 24.88 -20.55
CA ALA A 89 -16.12 26.33 -20.45
C ALA A 89 -17.54 26.91 -20.35
#